data_AF-A0A537I0N9-F1
#
_entry.id   AF-A0A537I0N9-F1
#
_cell.length_a   1.000
_cell.length_b   1.000
_cell.length_c   1.000
_cell.angle_alpha   90.00
_cell.angle_beta   90.00
_cell.angle_gamma   90.00
#
_symmetry.space_group_name_H-M   'P 1'
#
loop_
_entity.id
_entity.type
_entity.pdbx_description
1 polymer ?
#
loop_
_entity_poly.entity_id
_entity_poly.type
_entity_poly.pdbx_seq_one_letter_code
_entity_poly.pdbx_strand_id
1 'polypeptide(L)'
;MQIDKISFNDISIFHEEEEFSIFHKLNFTKTEGGRLWLKKFFSEPFDDVNRIMGTQRIIRTLMEHVNEWPTDITNGTILMMHKFLDYSLDPVPERPNTFNSTIYTWLHNEDYKMAKFAVGHFADFYRGIKNIADLLEGLELPASIRLYTDRIAGALREPALAELAETKKFEKFSPSQNLYFSHYLRGQYKVKTLDLIDVFNRLDAWYSMAMAVKTYHLSFPEFVEQETSMVDAKGLYHLLIQKPIAYDLQMNPEHNFLFLTGANMAGKSTLIKAVGSAVFLAHIGMAVPAAGMRLTVFDGLLSNINVTDNIAKGESYFYNEVQRVKNTVEKINNGKKWLVLIDELFKGTNVQDAMKCSLAVIKGLIKIKNSLFILSTHLYEIGEELKQYPNISFRYFETTITNDQLEFSYQLREGVSNDRIGYVILKREKVVDMLEKL
;
A
#
# COMPACT_ATOMS: atom_id res chain seq x y z
N MET A 1 7.49 -9.53 -6.96
CA MET A 1 8.33 -9.41 -5.75
C MET A 1 7.76 -10.28 -4.65
N GLN A 2 8.57 -11.12 -4.03
CA GLN A 2 8.16 -11.97 -2.91
C GLN A 2 8.15 -11.17 -1.60
N ILE A 3 7.08 -11.29 -0.82
CA ILE A 3 6.96 -10.68 0.51
C ILE A 3 6.00 -11.54 1.34
N ASP A 4 6.31 -11.73 2.63
CA ASP A 4 5.43 -12.49 3.53
C ASP A 4 4.52 -11.58 4.36
N LYS A 5 3.46 -12.18 4.93
CA LYS A 5 2.45 -11.47 5.74
C LYS A 5 3.08 -10.68 6.90
N ILE A 6 4.13 -11.24 7.50
CA ILE A 6 4.83 -10.59 8.61
C ILE A 6 5.50 -9.32 8.10
N SER A 7 6.16 -9.39 6.94
CA SER A 7 6.84 -8.24 6.35
C SER A 7 5.89 -7.13 5.91
N PHE A 8 4.69 -7.45 5.43
CA PHE A 8 3.65 -6.45 5.21
C PHE A 8 3.28 -5.67 6.48
N ASN A 9 3.15 -6.36 7.61
CA ASN A 9 2.79 -5.75 8.88
C ASN A 9 3.96 -4.95 9.48
N ASP A 10 5.17 -5.51 9.43
CA ASP A 10 6.37 -4.93 10.01
C ASP A 10 6.73 -3.58 9.37
N ILE A 11 6.56 -3.44 8.05
CA ILE A 11 6.75 -2.17 7.33
C ILE A 11 5.46 -1.33 7.22
N SER A 12 4.41 -1.72 7.95
CA SER A 12 3.13 -1.00 8.07
C SER A 12 2.37 -0.80 6.76
N ILE A 13 2.52 -1.70 5.77
CA ILE A 13 1.64 -1.69 4.58
C ILE A 13 0.21 -1.99 4.99
N PHE A 14 0.05 -3.08 5.74
CA PHE A 14 -1.18 -3.47 6.42
C PHE A 14 -0.93 -3.44 7.93
N HIS A 15 -2.01 -3.25 8.69
CA HIS A 15 -1.97 -3.24 10.14
C HIS A 15 -3.30 -3.78 10.67
N GLU A 16 -3.31 -4.35 11.89
CA GLU A 16 -4.53 -4.87 12.52
C GLU A 16 -5.53 -3.74 12.77
N GLU A 17 -5.03 -2.62 13.30
CA GLU A 17 -5.75 -1.36 13.37
C GLU A 17 -5.53 -0.57 12.08
N GLU A 18 -6.55 -0.50 11.22
CA GLU A 18 -6.42 0.00 9.84
C GLU A 18 -5.88 1.44 9.76
N GLU A 19 -6.22 2.31 10.70
CA GLU A 19 -5.82 3.73 10.74
C GLU A 19 -4.29 3.91 10.78
N PHE A 20 -3.57 2.90 11.27
CA PHE A 20 -2.10 2.88 11.34
C PHE A 20 -1.44 2.18 10.15
N SER A 21 -2.17 1.95 9.05
CA SER A 21 -1.63 1.34 7.84
C SER A 21 -1.39 2.34 6.71
N ILE A 22 -0.32 2.12 5.94
CA ILE A 22 -0.03 2.87 4.72
C ILE A 22 -1.13 2.65 3.69
N PHE A 23 -1.69 1.44 3.60
CA PHE A 23 -2.85 1.17 2.75
C PHE A 23 -4.02 2.11 3.04
N HIS A 24 -4.43 2.24 4.31
CA HIS A 24 -5.52 3.13 4.70
C HIS A 24 -5.18 4.59 4.38
N LYS A 25 -3.96 5.04 4.70
CA LYS A 25 -3.53 6.42 4.44
C LYS A 25 -3.56 6.77 2.95
N LEU A 26 -3.26 5.81 2.07
CA LEU A 26 -3.23 6.01 0.62
C LEU A 26 -4.57 5.67 -0.07
N ASN A 27 -5.61 5.36 0.70
CA ASN A 27 -6.90 4.97 0.15
C ASN A 27 -7.85 6.16 -0.02
N PHE A 28 -8.02 6.60 -1.27
CA PHE A 28 -8.98 7.60 -1.73
C PHE A 28 -10.09 7.02 -2.64
N THR A 29 -10.31 5.70 -2.61
CA THR A 29 -11.33 5.05 -3.47
C THR A 29 -12.74 5.53 -3.10
N LYS A 30 -13.60 5.69 -4.10
CA LYS A 30 -15.00 6.09 -3.92
C LYS A 30 -15.93 4.93 -3.59
N THR A 31 -15.53 3.69 -3.90
CA THR A 31 -16.37 2.50 -3.70
C THR A 31 -15.64 1.39 -2.95
N GLU A 32 -16.40 0.49 -2.33
CA GLU A 32 -15.83 -0.69 -1.67
C GLU A 32 -15.14 -1.61 -2.69
N GLY A 33 -15.74 -1.81 -3.87
CA GLY A 33 -15.10 -2.55 -4.96
C GLY A 33 -13.76 -1.95 -5.40
N GLY A 34 -13.66 -0.61 -5.45
CA GLY A 34 -12.39 0.09 -5.69
C GLY A 34 -11.38 -0.17 -4.59
N ARG A 35 -11.80 -0.10 -3.32
CA ARG A 35 -10.97 -0.43 -2.15
C ARG A 35 -10.41 -1.85 -2.21
N LEU A 36 -11.22 -2.83 -2.63
CA LEU A 36 -10.78 -4.23 -2.80
C LEU A 36 -9.72 -4.37 -3.89
N TRP A 37 -9.90 -3.70 -5.04
CA TRP A 37 -8.91 -3.68 -6.10
C TRP A 37 -7.61 -3.00 -5.67
N LEU A 38 -7.69 -1.88 -4.95
CA LEU A 38 -6.53 -1.23 -4.36
C LEU A 38 -5.79 -2.18 -3.40
N LYS A 39 -6.53 -2.89 -2.53
CA LYS A 39 -5.96 -3.87 -1.61
C LYS A 39 -5.28 -5.00 -2.37
N LYS A 40 -5.85 -5.44 -3.49
CA LYS A 40 -5.24 -6.45 -4.36
C LYS A 40 -3.92 -5.96 -4.95
N PHE A 41 -3.86 -4.72 -5.46
CA PHE A 41 -2.61 -4.13 -5.95
C PHE A 41 -1.54 -4.06 -4.85
N PHE A 42 -1.93 -3.70 -3.63
CA PHE A 42 -1.04 -3.71 -2.46
C PHE A 42 -0.68 -5.12 -1.96
N SER A 43 -1.34 -6.17 -2.44
CA SER A 43 -1.05 -7.55 -2.04
C SER A 43 -0.19 -8.29 -3.06
N GLU A 44 -0.04 -7.73 -4.27
CA GLU A 44 0.61 -8.38 -5.42
C GLU A 44 1.72 -7.48 -6.04
N PRO A 45 2.79 -7.14 -5.31
CA PRO A 45 3.86 -6.31 -5.85
C PRO A 45 4.62 -7.01 -6.99
N PHE A 46 4.94 -6.24 -8.02
CA PHE A 46 5.57 -6.76 -9.24
C PHE A 46 7.07 -7.03 -9.04
N ASP A 47 7.62 -7.96 -9.80
CA ASP A 47 9.05 -8.19 -10.03
C ASP A 47 9.45 -7.92 -11.49
N ASP A 48 8.55 -7.34 -12.27
CA ASP A 48 8.75 -6.99 -13.67
C ASP A 48 8.72 -5.47 -13.82
N VAL A 49 9.85 -4.90 -14.25
CA VAL A 49 10.02 -3.47 -14.45
C VAL A 49 9.00 -2.89 -15.45
N ASN A 50 8.59 -3.63 -16.48
CA ASN A 50 7.63 -3.17 -17.46
C ASN A 50 6.24 -3.02 -16.87
N ARG A 51 5.85 -3.94 -15.97
CA ARG A 51 4.57 -3.84 -15.22
C ARG A 51 4.59 -2.66 -14.26
N ILE A 52 5.70 -2.48 -13.55
CA ILE A 52 5.92 -1.35 -12.64
C ILE A 52 5.79 -0.02 -13.40
N MET A 53 6.55 0.15 -14.48
CA MET A 53 6.53 1.36 -15.32
C MET A 53 5.18 1.55 -16.02
N GLY A 54 4.47 0.46 -16.35
CA GLY A 54 3.09 0.48 -16.83
C GLY A 54 2.16 1.14 -15.83
N THR A 55 2.20 0.70 -14.56
CA THR A 55 1.41 1.31 -13.48
C THR A 55 1.83 2.75 -13.19
N GLN A 56 3.14 3.06 -13.18
CA GLN A 56 3.61 4.44 -12.99
C GLN A 56 3.05 5.37 -14.07
N ARG A 57 3.04 4.95 -15.35
CA ARG A 57 2.45 5.73 -16.44
C ARG A 57 0.96 5.99 -16.20
N ILE A 58 0.20 4.97 -15.84
CA ILE A 58 -1.23 5.11 -15.53
C ILE A 58 -1.44 6.16 -14.44
N ILE A 59 -0.71 6.05 -13.32
CA ILE A 59 -0.87 6.96 -12.18
C ILE A 59 -0.46 8.38 -12.56
N ARG A 60 0.65 8.57 -13.29
CA ARG A 60 1.08 9.90 -13.77
C ARG A 60 0.02 10.56 -14.63
N THR A 61 -0.50 9.83 -15.62
CA THR A 61 -1.54 10.33 -16.51
C THR A 61 -2.81 10.69 -15.74
N LEU A 62 -3.28 9.81 -14.84
CA LEU A 62 -4.47 10.12 -14.03
C LEU A 62 -4.25 11.28 -13.05
N MET A 63 -3.03 11.45 -12.53
CA MET A 63 -2.67 12.52 -11.59
C MET A 63 -2.90 13.91 -12.17
N GLU A 64 -2.69 14.08 -13.48
CA GLU A 64 -2.91 15.34 -14.20
C GLU A 64 -4.40 15.69 -14.30
N HIS A 65 -5.28 14.67 -14.28
CA HIS A 65 -6.73 14.81 -14.47
C HIS A 65 -7.57 14.53 -13.21
N VAL A 66 -6.96 14.42 -12.02
CA VAL A 66 -7.72 14.05 -10.80
C VAL A 66 -8.86 15.02 -10.45
N ASN A 67 -8.71 16.30 -10.80
CA ASN A 67 -9.73 17.31 -10.53
C ASN A 67 -10.91 17.22 -11.51
N GLU A 68 -10.74 16.53 -12.63
CA GLU A 68 -11.72 16.32 -13.69
C GLU A 68 -12.46 14.99 -13.53
N TRP A 69 -12.04 14.15 -12.57
CA TRP A 69 -12.59 12.82 -12.39
C TRP A 69 -14.08 12.84 -12.01
N PRO A 70 -14.95 12.17 -12.78
CA PRO A 70 -16.40 12.21 -12.56
C PRO A 70 -16.83 11.78 -11.15
N THR A 71 -17.93 12.36 -10.67
CA THR A 71 -18.47 12.17 -9.31
C THR A 71 -19.83 11.48 -9.27
N ASP A 72 -20.36 11.12 -10.44
CA ASP A 72 -21.66 10.50 -10.60
C ASP A 72 -21.74 9.11 -9.94
N ILE A 73 -20.63 8.37 -9.98
CA ILE A 73 -20.55 7.03 -9.39
C ILE A 73 -20.11 7.14 -7.92
N THR A 74 -21.01 6.72 -7.02
CA THR A 74 -20.77 6.67 -5.57
C THR A 74 -20.84 5.23 -5.07
N ASN A 75 -20.37 4.98 -3.85
CA ASN A 75 -20.58 3.67 -3.21
C ASN A 75 -22.07 3.29 -3.12
N GLY A 76 -22.95 4.27 -2.88
CA GLY A 76 -24.40 4.07 -2.87
C GLY A 76 -24.94 3.65 -4.24
N THR A 77 -24.40 4.20 -5.33
CA THR A 77 -24.73 3.82 -6.70
C THR A 77 -24.45 2.34 -6.93
N ILE A 78 -23.23 1.88 -6.63
CA ILE A 78 -22.83 0.48 -6.84
C ILE A 78 -23.62 -0.47 -5.93
N LEU A 79 -23.80 -0.14 -4.65
CA LEU A 79 -24.56 -0.97 -3.71
C LEU A 79 -26.01 -1.16 -4.18
N MET A 80 -26.65 -0.08 -4.65
CA MET A 80 -28.03 -0.13 -5.10
C MET A 80 -28.19 -0.95 -6.39
N MET A 81 -27.23 -0.84 -7.32
CA MET A 81 -27.21 -1.67 -8.52
C MET A 81 -27.09 -3.16 -8.19
N HIS A 82 -26.16 -3.56 -7.32
CA HIS A 82 -26.03 -4.95 -6.88
C HIS A 82 -27.31 -5.46 -6.22
N LYS A 83 -27.85 -4.68 -5.27
CA LYS A 83 -29.11 -5.01 -4.59
C LYS A 83 -30.23 -5.24 -5.59
N PHE A 84 -30.34 -4.41 -6.63
CA PHE A 84 -31.36 -4.55 -7.66
C PHE A 84 -31.16 -5.76 -8.56
N LEU A 85 -29.92 -6.04 -8.98
CA LEU A 85 -29.61 -7.19 -9.82
C LEU A 85 -29.87 -8.53 -9.12
N ASP A 86 -29.81 -8.56 -7.79
CA ASP A 86 -30.08 -9.73 -6.97
C ASP A 86 -31.51 -9.77 -6.38
N TYR A 87 -32.27 -8.68 -6.51
CA TYR A 87 -33.65 -8.61 -6.03
C TYR A 87 -34.56 -9.50 -6.89
N SER A 88 -35.41 -10.30 -6.23
CA SER A 88 -36.44 -11.13 -6.88
C SER A 88 -37.66 -10.28 -7.24
N LEU A 89 -37.63 -9.59 -8.38
CA LEU A 89 -38.83 -8.93 -8.93
C LEU A 89 -39.72 -9.94 -9.64
N ASP A 90 -41.03 -9.70 -9.56
CA ASP A 90 -42.00 -10.32 -10.47
C ASP A 90 -41.72 -9.93 -11.93
N PRO A 91 -42.12 -10.77 -12.92
CA PRO A 91 -41.78 -10.56 -14.32
C PRO A 91 -42.18 -9.16 -14.82
N VAL A 92 -41.16 -8.37 -15.19
CA VAL A 92 -41.36 -7.04 -15.76
C VAL A 92 -41.81 -7.19 -17.22
N PRO A 93 -42.90 -6.50 -17.65
CA PRO A 93 -43.40 -6.61 -19.02
C PRO A 93 -42.32 -6.26 -20.07
N GLU A 94 -42.15 -7.09 -21.10
CA GLU A 94 -41.14 -6.90 -22.17
C GLU A 94 -41.35 -5.59 -22.97
N ARG A 95 -42.60 -5.15 -23.11
CA ARG A 95 -43.00 -3.92 -23.82
C ARG A 95 -43.97 -3.12 -22.95
N PRO A 96 -43.48 -2.36 -21.97
CA PRO A 96 -44.33 -1.58 -21.09
C PRO A 96 -44.96 -0.42 -21.87
N ASN A 97 -46.29 -0.43 -21.99
CA ASN A 97 -47.08 0.71 -22.44
C ASN A 97 -47.73 1.40 -21.23
N THR A 98 -48.34 2.57 -21.42
CA THR A 98 -48.93 3.35 -20.33
C THR A 98 -49.96 2.56 -19.51
N PHE A 99 -50.77 1.71 -20.17
CA PHE A 99 -51.81 0.92 -19.53
C PHE A 99 -51.24 -0.20 -18.63
N ASN A 100 -50.37 -1.04 -19.20
CA ASN A 100 -49.75 -2.16 -18.46
C ASN A 100 -48.80 -1.68 -17.36
N SER A 101 -48.12 -0.55 -17.59
CA SER A 101 -47.25 0.05 -16.58
C SER A 101 -48.06 0.53 -15.36
N THR A 102 -49.24 1.11 -15.59
CA THR A 102 -50.12 1.55 -14.52
C THR A 102 -50.66 0.36 -13.71
N ILE A 103 -51.06 -0.72 -14.39
CA ILE A 103 -51.50 -1.96 -13.73
C ILE A 103 -50.36 -2.56 -12.88
N TYR A 104 -49.14 -2.62 -13.42
CA TYR A 104 -47.98 -3.12 -12.68
C TYR A 104 -47.67 -2.26 -11.46
N THR A 105 -47.71 -0.92 -11.58
CA THR A 105 -47.48 -0.01 -10.45
C THR A 105 -48.49 -0.19 -9.32
N TRP A 106 -49.71 -0.64 -9.64
CA TRP A 106 -50.76 -0.88 -8.67
C TRP A 106 -50.64 -2.27 -8.02
N LEU A 107 -50.43 -3.32 -8.81
CA LEU A 107 -50.34 -4.70 -8.32
C LEU A 107 -48.99 -5.01 -7.63
N HIS A 108 -47.90 -4.40 -8.08
CA HIS A 108 -46.53 -4.67 -7.64
C HIS A 108 -45.85 -3.37 -7.20
N ASN A 109 -46.49 -2.63 -6.29
CA ASN A 109 -46.04 -1.30 -5.88
C ASN A 109 -44.61 -1.29 -5.28
N GLU A 110 -44.26 -2.29 -4.47
CA GLU A 110 -42.92 -2.39 -3.87
C GLU A 110 -41.84 -2.66 -4.93
N ASP A 111 -42.10 -3.59 -5.85
CA ASP A 111 -41.23 -3.89 -7.00
C ASP A 111 -41.03 -2.67 -7.90
N TYR A 112 -42.11 -1.93 -8.17
CA TYR A 112 -42.03 -0.70 -8.96
C TYR A 112 -41.21 0.39 -8.26
N LYS A 113 -41.37 0.58 -6.94
CA LYS A 113 -40.54 1.52 -6.17
C LYS A 113 -39.07 1.14 -6.23
N MET A 114 -38.76 -0.15 -6.08
CA MET A 114 -37.41 -0.70 -6.19
C MET A 114 -36.82 -0.43 -7.59
N ALA A 115 -37.57 -0.74 -8.64
CA ALA A 115 -37.20 -0.47 -10.04
C ALA A 115 -36.95 1.02 -10.30
N LYS A 116 -37.90 1.89 -9.94
CA LYS A 116 -37.78 3.35 -10.10
C LYS A 116 -36.55 3.90 -9.39
N PHE A 117 -36.28 3.43 -8.17
CA PHE A 117 -35.12 3.88 -7.41
C PHE A 117 -33.82 3.38 -8.04
N ALA A 118 -33.77 2.11 -8.45
CA ALA A 118 -32.60 1.52 -9.07
C ALA A 118 -32.23 2.18 -10.41
N VAL A 119 -33.20 2.40 -11.31
CA VAL A 119 -32.95 2.95 -12.65
C VAL A 119 -32.20 4.29 -12.59
N GLY A 120 -32.50 5.15 -11.61
CA GLY A 120 -31.72 6.38 -11.39
C GLY A 120 -30.23 6.12 -11.10
N HIS A 121 -29.91 5.11 -10.29
CA HIS A 121 -28.52 4.73 -10.02
C HIS A 121 -27.82 4.10 -11.23
N PHE A 122 -28.54 3.32 -12.05
CA PHE A 122 -27.98 2.84 -13.32
C PHE A 122 -27.70 4.00 -14.27
N ALA A 123 -28.57 5.00 -14.35
CA ALA A 123 -28.35 6.21 -15.13
C ALA A 123 -27.09 6.97 -14.65
N ASP A 124 -26.95 7.17 -13.33
CA ASP A 124 -25.75 7.77 -12.74
C ASP A 124 -24.48 6.97 -13.05
N PHE A 125 -24.55 5.64 -13.01
CA PHE A 125 -23.44 4.77 -13.36
C PHE A 125 -23.04 4.87 -14.83
N TYR A 126 -23.99 4.75 -15.75
CA TYR A 126 -23.71 4.78 -17.19
C TYR A 126 -23.26 6.16 -17.66
N ARG A 127 -23.77 7.24 -17.07
CA ARG A 127 -23.25 8.59 -17.30
C ARG A 127 -21.83 8.75 -16.77
N GLY A 128 -21.59 8.29 -15.55
CA GLY A 128 -20.27 8.36 -14.93
C GLY A 128 -19.19 7.58 -15.68
N ILE A 129 -19.49 6.34 -16.10
CA ILE A 129 -18.54 5.50 -16.84
C ILE A 129 -18.27 6.07 -18.23
N LYS A 130 -19.28 6.68 -18.88
CA LYS A 130 -19.10 7.41 -20.14
C LYS A 130 -18.16 8.59 -19.95
N ASN A 131 -18.41 9.45 -18.96
CA ASN A 131 -17.55 10.60 -18.68
C ASN A 131 -16.11 10.18 -18.37
N ILE A 132 -15.90 9.04 -17.71
CA ILE A 132 -14.56 8.48 -17.49
C ILE A 132 -13.95 8.03 -18.83
N ALA A 133 -14.69 7.31 -19.68
CA ALA A 133 -14.19 6.91 -20.99
C ALA A 133 -13.81 8.12 -21.87
N ASP A 134 -14.67 9.13 -21.91
CA ASP A 134 -14.44 10.39 -22.65
C ASP A 134 -13.17 11.10 -22.14
N LEU A 135 -12.94 11.11 -20.82
CA LEU A 135 -11.72 11.66 -20.21
C LEU A 135 -10.46 10.88 -20.63
N LEU A 136 -10.56 9.56 -20.78
CA LEU A 136 -9.42 8.69 -21.07
C LEU A 136 -9.08 8.58 -22.58
N GLU A 137 -10.03 8.86 -23.49
CA GLU A 137 -9.88 8.66 -24.94
C GLU A 137 -8.73 9.47 -25.56
N GLY A 138 -8.43 10.65 -24.99
CA GLY A 138 -7.34 11.52 -25.46
C GLY A 138 -5.97 11.29 -24.80
N LEU A 139 -5.86 10.34 -23.87
CA LEU A 139 -4.68 10.19 -23.03
C LEU A 139 -3.75 9.08 -23.53
N GLU A 140 -2.43 9.30 -23.41
CA GLU A 140 -1.42 8.28 -23.71
C GLU A 140 -1.36 7.19 -22.63
N LEU A 141 -2.29 6.25 -22.69
CA LEU A 141 -2.42 5.17 -21.70
C LEU A 141 -1.84 3.83 -22.21
N PRO A 142 -1.37 2.95 -21.31
CA PRO A 142 -0.99 1.59 -21.68
C PRO A 142 -2.14 0.81 -22.34
N ALA A 143 -1.80 -0.15 -23.21
CA ALA A 143 -2.78 -0.95 -23.94
C ALA A 143 -3.79 -1.68 -23.02
N SER A 144 -3.38 -2.04 -21.81
CA SER A 144 -4.26 -2.65 -20.80
C SER A 144 -5.42 -1.76 -20.37
N ILE A 145 -5.23 -0.43 -20.36
CA ILE A 145 -6.30 0.53 -20.03
C ILE A 145 -7.19 0.80 -21.25
N ARG A 146 -6.61 0.83 -22.46
CA ARG A 146 -7.40 0.96 -23.70
C ARG A 146 -8.42 -0.16 -23.86
N LEU A 147 -8.08 -1.38 -23.42
CA LEU A 147 -9.04 -2.48 -23.36
C LEU A 147 -10.28 -2.15 -22.51
N TYR A 148 -10.13 -1.37 -21.43
CA TYR A 148 -11.24 -0.96 -20.59
C TYR A 148 -12.11 0.11 -21.25
N THR A 149 -11.51 1.11 -21.89
CA THR A 149 -12.26 2.11 -22.66
C THR A 149 -13.02 1.47 -23.82
N ASP A 150 -12.42 0.48 -24.50
CA ASP A 150 -13.08 -0.27 -25.57
C ASP A 150 -14.28 -1.08 -25.06
N ARG A 151 -14.18 -1.67 -23.88
CA ARG A 151 -15.30 -2.39 -23.24
C ARG A 151 -16.44 -1.44 -22.86
N ILE A 152 -16.11 -0.27 -22.33
CA ILE A 152 -17.10 0.77 -22.02
C ILE A 152 -17.79 1.21 -23.31
N ALA A 153 -17.03 1.55 -24.36
CA ALA A 153 -17.56 1.93 -25.66
C ALA A 153 -18.44 0.82 -26.28
N GLY A 154 -18.02 -0.45 -26.18
CA GLY A 154 -18.81 -1.59 -26.66
C GLY A 154 -20.12 -1.78 -25.91
N ALA A 155 -20.19 -1.39 -24.63
CA ALA A 155 -21.43 -1.40 -23.88
C ALA A 155 -22.35 -0.22 -24.20
N LEU A 156 -21.78 0.96 -24.40
CA LEU A 156 -22.52 2.18 -24.75
C LEU A 156 -23.04 2.19 -26.20
N ARG A 157 -22.77 1.15 -27.00
CA ARG A 157 -23.44 0.92 -28.29
C ARG A 157 -24.84 0.33 -28.15
N GLU A 158 -25.16 -0.26 -27.00
CA GLU A 158 -26.48 -0.84 -26.76
C GLU A 158 -27.50 0.30 -26.54
N PRO A 159 -28.62 0.36 -27.28
CA PRO A 159 -29.51 1.52 -27.28
C PRO A 159 -29.99 1.94 -25.88
N ALA A 160 -30.39 0.99 -25.04
CA ALA A 160 -30.89 1.29 -23.70
C ALA A 160 -29.78 1.79 -22.75
N LEU A 161 -28.54 1.32 -22.92
CA LEU A 161 -27.41 1.76 -22.10
C LEU A 161 -26.91 3.14 -22.55
N ALA A 162 -26.90 3.38 -23.87
CA ALA A 162 -26.63 4.68 -24.46
C ALA A 162 -27.65 5.73 -23.96
N GLU A 163 -28.94 5.39 -23.97
CA GLU A 163 -30.00 6.29 -23.47
C GLU A 163 -29.77 6.65 -22.00
N LEU A 164 -29.43 5.67 -21.14
CA LEU A 164 -29.11 5.92 -19.74
C LEU A 164 -27.86 6.82 -19.55
N ALA A 165 -26.83 6.65 -20.38
CA ALA A 165 -25.60 7.43 -20.31
C ALA A 165 -25.77 8.91 -20.67
N GLU A 166 -26.73 9.23 -21.54
CA GLU A 166 -27.03 10.60 -21.99
C GLU A 166 -28.01 11.37 -21.09
N THR A 167 -28.50 10.72 -20.02
CA THR A 167 -29.45 11.35 -19.09
C THR A 167 -28.82 12.47 -18.28
N LYS A 168 -29.64 13.46 -17.91
CA LYS A 168 -29.22 14.52 -16.99
C LYS A 168 -29.14 13.98 -15.56
N LYS A 169 -28.28 14.60 -14.75
CA LYS A 169 -28.22 14.32 -13.31
C LYS A 169 -29.60 14.57 -12.68
N PHE A 170 -30.10 13.59 -11.93
CA PHE A 170 -31.43 13.61 -11.30
C PHE A 170 -32.62 13.62 -12.28
N GLU A 171 -32.42 13.15 -13.52
CA GLU A 171 -33.51 12.98 -14.47
C GLU A 171 -34.58 12.01 -13.93
N LYS A 172 -35.85 12.36 -14.17
CA LYS A 172 -37.00 11.56 -13.72
C LYS A 172 -37.52 10.74 -14.88
N PHE A 173 -37.61 9.43 -14.68
CA PHE A 173 -38.16 8.49 -15.65
C PHE A 173 -39.66 8.27 -15.42
N SER A 174 -40.41 8.19 -16.52
CA SER A 174 -41.82 7.76 -16.50
C SER A 174 -41.96 6.30 -16.05
N PRO A 175 -43.16 5.86 -15.61
CA PRO A 175 -43.37 4.47 -15.20
C PRO A 175 -43.00 3.45 -16.28
N SER A 176 -43.33 3.73 -17.54
CA SER A 176 -42.97 2.87 -18.67
C SER A 176 -41.46 2.80 -18.88
N GLN A 177 -40.74 3.92 -18.79
CA GLN A 177 -39.28 3.95 -18.88
C GLN A 177 -38.63 3.17 -17.72
N ASN A 178 -39.12 3.34 -16.49
CA ASN A 178 -38.61 2.59 -15.34
C ASN A 178 -38.72 1.08 -15.55
N LEU A 179 -39.87 0.60 -16.04
CA LEU A 179 -40.07 -0.82 -16.34
C LEU A 179 -39.24 -1.28 -17.54
N TYR A 180 -39.14 -0.45 -18.58
CA TYR A 180 -38.33 -0.73 -19.77
C TYR A 180 -36.87 -0.99 -19.38
N PHE A 181 -36.21 -0.03 -18.73
CA PHE A 181 -34.83 -0.18 -18.31
C PHE A 181 -34.65 -1.35 -17.33
N SER A 182 -35.57 -1.51 -16.38
CA SER A 182 -35.52 -2.61 -15.41
C SER A 182 -35.51 -3.99 -16.07
N HIS A 183 -36.32 -4.19 -17.11
CA HIS A 183 -36.37 -5.44 -17.87
C HIS A 183 -35.02 -5.75 -18.52
N TYR A 184 -34.47 -4.79 -19.27
CA TYR A 184 -33.21 -4.98 -19.99
C TYR A 184 -31.99 -5.10 -19.08
N LEU A 185 -31.91 -4.30 -18.00
CA LEU A 185 -30.81 -4.32 -17.05
C LEU A 185 -30.71 -5.65 -16.28
N ARG A 186 -31.84 -6.26 -15.92
CA ARG A 186 -31.86 -7.57 -15.22
C ARG A 186 -31.74 -8.76 -16.16
N GLY A 187 -32.25 -8.63 -17.38
CA GLY A 187 -32.14 -9.66 -18.41
C GLY A 187 -30.84 -9.51 -19.21
N GLN A 188 -30.95 -8.91 -20.38
CA GLN A 188 -29.91 -8.87 -21.40
C GLN A 188 -28.59 -8.23 -20.95
N TYR A 189 -28.65 -7.17 -20.14
CA TYR A 189 -27.47 -6.37 -19.80
C TYR A 189 -26.88 -6.65 -18.42
N LYS A 190 -27.38 -7.64 -17.66
CA LYS A 190 -26.89 -7.93 -16.31
C LYS A 190 -25.39 -8.24 -16.30
N VAL A 191 -24.95 -9.19 -17.12
CA VAL A 191 -23.54 -9.61 -17.21
C VAL A 191 -22.65 -8.43 -17.63
N LYS A 192 -23.07 -7.67 -18.63
CA LYS A 192 -22.35 -6.51 -19.15
C LYS A 192 -22.24 -5.39 -18.10
N THR A 193 -23.29 -5.16 -17.30
CA THR A 193 -23.27 -4.20 -16.21
C THR A 193 -22.26 -4.62 -15.13
N LEU A 194 -22.31 -5.88 -14.68
CA LEU A 194 -21.38 -6.39 -13.66
C LEU A 194 -19.92 -6.29 -14.13
N ASP A 195 -19.69 -6.52 -15.42
CA ASP A 195 -18.39 -6.35 -16.04
C ASP A 195 -17.88 -4.91 -16.01
N LEU A 196 -18.73 -3.94 -16.34
CA LEU A 196 -18.38 -2.52 -16.24
C LEU A 196 -18.17 -2.07 -14.80
N ILE A 197 -18.88 -2.65 -13.82
CA ILE A 197 -18.64 -2.37 -12.40
C ILE A 197 -17.22 -2.82 -12.03
N ASP A 198 -16.75 -4.00 -12.47
CA ASP A 198 -15.36 -4.42 -12.24
C ASP A 198 -14.35 -3.47 -12.90
N VAL A 199 -14.62 -3.05 -14.14
CA VAL A 199 -13.80 -2.05 -14.85
C VAL A 199 -13.72 -0.74 -14.05
N PHE A 200 -14.87 -0.21 -13.61
CA PHE A 200 -14.92 0.99 -12.79
C PHE A 200 -14.12 0.83 -11.50
N ASN A 201 -14.26 -0.30 -10.79
CA ASN A 201 -13.56 -0.52 -9.53
C ASN A 201 -12.03 -0.51 -9.70
N ARG A 202 -11.51 -1.06 -10.82
CA ARG A 202 -10.06 -0.97 -11.14
C ARG A 202 -9.63 0.46 -11.40
N LEU A 203 -10.43 1.20 -12.17
CA LEU A 203 -10.18 2.62 -12.47
C LEU A 203 -10.21 3.48 -11.19
N ASP A 204 -11.15 3.23 -10.28
CA ASP A 204 -11.24 3.88 -8.97
C ASP A 204 -10.00 3.59 -8.09
N ALA A 205 -9.47 2.36 -8.15
CA ALA A 205 -8.22 2.02 -7.46
C ALA A 205 -7.00 2.80 -8.00
N TRP A 206 -6.83 2.91 -9.31
CA TRP A 206 -5.74 3.73 -9.88
C TRP A 206 -5.93 5.23 -9.66
N TYR A 207 -7.17 5.71 -9.75
CA TYR A 207 -7.52 7.09 -9.37
C TYR A 207 -7.15 7.38 -7.92
N SER A 208 -7.47 6.46 -7.00
CA SER A 208 -7.09 6.56 -5.59
C SER A 208 -5.58 6.68 -5.40
N MET A 209 -4.79 5.86 -6.10
CA MET A 209 -3.33 5.97 -6.08
C MET A 209 -2.86 7.34 -6.59
N ALA A 210 -3.42 7.84 -7.70
CA ALA A 210 -3.07 9.16 -8.25
C ALA A 210 -3.42 10.31 -7.31
N MET A 211 -4.58 10.25 -6.66
CA MET A 211 -4.99 11.18 -5.61
C MET A 211 -4.02 11.18 -4.44
N ALA A 212 -3.57 10.00 -4.00
CA ALA A 212 -2.60 9.88 -2.91
C ALA A 212 -1.24 10.49 -3.27
N VAL A 213 -0.75 10.30 -4.50
CA VAL A 213 0.48 10.94 -4.99
C VAL A 213 0.39 12.47 -4.89
N LYS A 214 -0.71 13.05 -5.39
CA LYS A 214 -0.92 14.51 -5.35
C LYS A 214 -1.09 15.05 -3.93
N THR A 215 -1.84 14.33 -3.09
CA THR A 215 -2.16 14.74 -1.72
C THR A 215 -0.94 14.74 -0.81
N TYR A 216 -0.05 13.75 -0.97
CA TYR A 216 1.14 13.58 -0.12
C TYR A 216 2.45 14.00 -0.78
N HIS A 217 2.37 14.65 -1.96
CA HIS A 217 3.53 15.12 -2.73
C HIS A 217 4.61 14.03 -2.94
N LEU A 218 4.16 12.84 -3.32
CA LEU A 218 5.06 11.70 -3.52
C LEU A 218 5.82 11.81 -4.84
N SER A 219 7.04 11.28 -4.87
CA SER A 219 7.90 11.30 -6.06
C SER A 219 8.01 9.93 -6.68
N PHE A 220 7.88 9.83 -8.01
CA PHE A 220 8.01 8.55 -8.70
C PHE A 220 9.47 8.09 -8.75
N PRO A 221 9.76 6.84 -8.34
CA PRO A 221 11.12 6.30 -8.39
C PRO A 221 11.55 5.94 -9.81
N GLU A 222 12.87 5.97 -10.05
CA GLU A 222 13.52 5.49 -11.27
C GLU A 222 14.05 4.07 -11.06
N PHE A 223 13.68 3.13 -11.93
CA PHE A 223 14.24 1.79 -11.91
C PHE A 223 15.48 1.72 -12.79
N VAL A 224 16.61 1.33 -12.20
CA VAL A 224 17.89 1.17 -12.90
C VAL A 224 18.05 -0.30 -13.29
N GLU A 225 18.27 -0.54 -14.59
CA GLU A 225 18.53 -1.88 -15.11
C GLU A 225 20.00 -2.26 -14.90
N GLN A 226 20.25 -3.14 -13.95
CA GLN A 226 21.56 -3.71 -13.67
C GLN A 226 21.43 -5.03 -12.91
N GLU A 227 22.46 -5.87 -12.95
CA GLU A 227 22.48 -7.19 -12.30
C GLU A 227 22.57 -7.14 -10.78
N THR A 228 23.10 -6.04 -10.23
CA THR A 228 23.38 -5.90 -8.80
C THR A 228 22.35 -5.06 -8.07
N SER A 229 21.98 -5.43 -6.84
CA SER A 229 21.01 -4.65 -6.06
C SER A 229 21.52 -3.25 -5.67
N MET A 230 20.62 -2.25 -5.75
CA MET A 230 20.88 -0.87 -5.35
C MET A 230 19.60 -0.20 -4.84
N VAL A 231 19.76 0.68 -3.84
CA VAL A 231 18.80 1.72 -3.44
C VAL A 231 19.56 3.02 -3.21
N ASP A 232 19.16 4.09 -3.88
CA ASP A 232 19.62 5.46 -3.65
C ASP A 232 18.39 6.35 -3.45
N ALA A 233 18.21 6.89 -2.25
CA ALA A 233 17.07 7.68 -1.86
C ALA A 233 17.51 9.01 -1.26
N LYS A 234 16.88 10.09 -1.73
CA LYS A 234 17.09 11.47 -1.28
C LYS A 234 15.84 11.97 -0.59
N GLY A 235 16.02 12.52 0.60
CA GLY A 235 14.93 13.03 1.43
C GLY A 235 13.82 12.00 1.70
N LEU A 236 14.18 10.74 1.93
CA LEU A 236 13.26 9.65 2.27
C LEU A 236 12.59 9.91 3.61
N TYR A 237 11.28 9.67 3.72
CA TYR A 237 10.55 9.79 4.97
C TYR A 237 9.50 8.69 5.13
N HIS A 238 8.98 8.53 6.35
CA HIS A 238 7.90 7.58 6.63
C HIS A 238 6.53 8.26 6.53
N LEU A 239 5.63 7.75 5.67
CA LEU A 239 4.32 8.36 5.40
C LEU A 239 3.43 8.54 6.62
N LEU A 240 3.46 7.60 7.56
CA LEU A 240 2.61 7.64 8.75
C LEU A 240 3.03 8.71 9.77
N ILE A 241 4.21 9.31 9.64
CA ILE A 241 4.67 10.36 10.56
C ILE A 241 4.15 11.72 10.08
N GLN A 242 3.54 12.50 10.98
CA GLN A 242 2.95 13.80 10.63
C GLN A 242 3.99 14.86 10.25
N LYS A 243 5.11 14.92 10.99
CA LYS A 243 6.24 15.84 10.76
C LYS A 243 7.53 15.04 10.65
N PRO A 244 7.74 14.32 9.54
CA PRO A 244 8.89 13.46 9.42
C PRO A 244 10.17 14.26 9.22
N ILE A 245 11.27 13.70 9.71
CA ILE A 245 12.62 14.12 9.33
C ILE A 245 13.08 13.22 8.19
N ALA A 246 13.56 13.86 7.13
CA ALA A 246 13.96 13.20 5.90
C ALA A 246 15.38 12.65 5.99
N TYR A 247 15.61 11.51 5.33
CA TYR A 247 16.88 10.79 5.32
C TYR A 247 17.44 10.67 3.91
N ASP A 248 18.74 10.83 3.78
CA ASP A 248 19.47 10.38 2.59
C ASP A 248 20.05 8.99 2.86
N LEU A 249 19.88 8.08 1.91
CA LEU A 249 20.36 6.71 2.02
C LEU A 249 20.89 6.22 0.68
N GLN A 250 22.07 5.63 0.69
CA GLN A 250 22.65 4.94 -0.46
C GLN A 250 23.12 3.55 -0.04
N MET A 251 22.69 2.53 -0.77
CA MET A 251 23.06 1.13 -0.59
C MET A 251 23.32 0.51 -1.96
N ASN A 252 24.43 -0.19 -2.10
CA ASN A 252 24.89 -0.83 -3.34
C ASN A 252 25.77 -2.04 -2.97
N PRO A 253 26.30 -2.84 -3.90
CA PRO A 253 27.10 -4.04 -3.57
C PRO A 253 28.37 -3.75 -2.74
N GLU A 254 28.97 -2.56 -2.92
CA GLU A 254 30.14 -2.12 -2.16
C GLU A 254 29.78 -1.71 -0.74
N HIS A 255 28.53 -1.32 -0.48
CA HIS A 255 27.98 -0.89 0.81
C HIS A 255 26.61 -1.54 1.07
N ASN A 256 26.55 -2.88 0.95
CA ASN A 256 25.28 -3.60 0.89
C ASN A 256 24.69 -3.91 2.28
N PHE A 257 25.41 -3.59 3.36
CA PHE A 257 24.97 -3.80 4.73
C PHE A 257 24.97 -2.47 5.49
N LEU A 258 23.81 -2.00 5.93
CA LEU A 258 23.66 -0.83 6.78
C LEU A 258 23.51 -1.26 8.24
N PHE A 259 24.50 -0.94 9.05
CA PHE A 259 24.53 -1.19 10.49
C PHE A 259 24.12 0.07 11.24
N LEU A 260 22.92 0.04 11.83
CA LEU A 260 22.28 1.16 12.53
C LEU A 260 22.41 1.01 14.04
N THR A 261 22.91 2.06 14.70
CA THR A 261 22.97 2.14 16.16
C THR A 261 22.32 3.42 16.69
N GLY A 262 22.22 3.51 18.02
CA GLY A 262 21.66 4.66 18.72
C GLY A 262 20.61 4.26 19.74
N ALA A 263 20.17 5.25 20.50
CA ALA A 263 19.16 5.11 21.54
C ALA A 263 17.85 4.48 21.06
N ASN A 264 17.14 3.80 21.96
CA ASN A 264 15.74 3.45 21.74
C ASN A 264 14.94 4.74 21.61
N MET A 265 13.95 4.74 20.71
CA MET A 265 13.15 5.92 20.33
C MET A 265 13.87 6.97 19.44
N ALA A 266 15.14 6.78 19.09
CA ALA A 266 15.89 7.75 18.27
C ALA A 266 15.57 7.72 16.77
N GLY A 267 14.70 6.80 16.30
CA GLY A 267 14.27 6.73 14.88
C GLY A 267 14.77 5.53 14.08
N LYS A 268 15.51 4.59 14.69
CA LYS A 268 16.05 3.39 14.01
C LYS A 268 14.96 2.59 13.24
N SER A 269 13.93 2.14 13.95
CA SER A 269 12.82 1.38 13.37
C SER A 269 12.06 2.19 12.32
N THR A 270 11.95 3.51 12.51
CA THR A 270 11.32 4.42 11.55
C THR A 270 12.05 4.42 10.20
N LEU A 271 13.38 4.54 10.21
CA LEU A 271 14.17 4.49 8.98
C LEU A 271 14.04 3.14 8.28
N ILE A 272 14.13 2.04 9.03
CA ILE A 272 13.97 0.67 8.49
C ILE A 272 12.62 0.53 7.78
N LYS A 273 11.54 0.95 8.43
CA LYS A 273 10.19 0.90 7.86
C LYS A 273 10.02 1.88 6.68
N ALA A 274 10.69 3.04 6.71
CA ALA A 274 10.63 4.01 5.61
C ALA A 274 11.26 3.43 4.34
N VAL A 275 12.43 2.80 4.45
CA VAL A 275 13.08 2.13 3.32
C VAL A 275 12.23 0.97 2.80
N GLY A 276 11.76 0.11 3.71
CA GLY A 276 10.94 -1.05 3.34
C GLY A 276 9.65 -0.66 2.62
N SER A 277 8.91 0.30 3.18
CA SER A 277 7.66 0.78 2.58
C SER A 277 7.89 1.52 1.26
N ALA A 278 8.95 2.33 1.13
CA ALA A 278 9.27 3.00 -0.13
C ALA A 278 9.63 2.01 -1.24
N VAL A 279 10.47 1.01 -0.95
CA VAL A 279 10.78 -0.06 -1.92
C VAL A 279 9.51 -0.84 -2.30
N PHE A 280 8.67 -1.18 -1.32
CA PHE A 280 7.40 -1.84 -1.59
C PHE A 280 6.47 -1.00 -2.51
N LEU A 281 6.30 0.29 -2.21
CA LEU A 281 5.48 1.21 -3.02
C LEU A 281 6.03 1.35 -4.44
N ALA A 282 7.36 1.41 -4.60
CA ALA A 282 8.00 1.40 -5.91
C ALA A 282 7.62 0.14 -6.71
N HIS A 283 7.60 -1.03 -6.07
CA HIS A 283 7.30 -2.31 -6.68
C HIS A 283 5.82 -2.53 -7.07
N ILE A 284 4.89 -1.74 -6.53
CA ILE A 284 3.50 -1.67 -7.05
C ILE A 284 3.33 -0.59 -8.13
N GLY A 285 4.41 0.10 -8.52
CA GLY A 285 4.41 1.19 -9.48
C GLY A 285 3.89 2.52 -8.93
N MET A 286 3.81 2.67 -7.61
CA MET A 286 3.39 3.91 -6.96
C MET A 286 4.57 4.89 -6.83
N ALA A 287 4.26 6.17 -6.67
CA ALA A 287 5.24 7.14 -6.18
C ALA A 287 5.58 6.87 -4.71
N VAL A 288 6.77 7.27 -4.28
CA VAL A 288 7.35 6.97 -2.98
C VAL A 288 7.50 8.24 -2.12
N PRO A 289 7.54 8.10 -0.78
CA PRO A 289 7.77 9.21 0.14
C PRO A 289 9.25 9.61 0.21
N ALA A 290 9.74 10.20 -0.87
CA ALA A 290 11.09 10.73 -0.99
C ALA A 290 11.11 11.95 -1.90
N ALA A 291 12.14 12.79 -1.80
CA ALA A 291 12.40 13.83 -2.79
C ALA A 291 12.88 13.23 -4.14
N GLY A 292 13.59 12.10 -4.07
CA GLY A 292 13.97 11.31 -5.24
C GLY A 292 14.42 9.92 -4.82
N MET A 293 14.19 8.92 -5.67
CA MET A 293 14.61 7.55 -5.40
C MET A 293 14.97 6.83 -6.69
N ARG A 294 16.10 6.12 -6.67
CA ARG A 294 16.58 5.24 -7.73
C ARG A 294 16.83 3.86 -7.12
N LEU A 295 16.38 2.81 -7.78
CA LEU A 295 16.55 1.45 -7.26
C LEU A 295 16.61 0.42 -8.39
N THR A 296 17.17 -0.74 -8.10
CA THR A 296 16.95 -1.93 -8.91
C THR A 296 15.65 -2.63 -8.55
N VAL A 297 15.13 -3.46 -9.45
CA VAL A 297 14.07 -4.41 -9.12
C VAL A 297 14.58 -5.44 -8.10
N PHE A 298 13.88 -5.58 -6.98
CA PHE A 298 14.06 -6.66 -6.01
C PHE A 298 13.19 -7.87 -6.33
N ASP A 299 13.77 -9.05 -6.18
CA ASP A 299 13.05 -10.32 -6.23
C ASP A 299 12.19 -10.51 -4.98
N GLY A 300 12.61 -9.96 -3.83
CA GLY A 300 11.84 -10.04 -2.61
C GLY A 300 12.27 -9.08 -1.49
N LEU A 301 11.36 -8.93 -0.54
CA LEU A 301 11.50 -8.13 0.67
C LEU A 301 11.13 -9.00 1.87
N LEU A 302 12.05 -9.09 2.83
CA LEU A 302 11.84 -9.77 4.10
C LEU A 302 12.16 -8.83 5.26
N SER A 303 11.44 -9.00 6.36
CA SER A 303 11.71 -8.25 7.57
C SER A 303 11.71 -9.15 8.79
N ASN A 304 12.51 -8.75 9.78
CA ASN A 304 12.68 -9.31 11.11
C ASN A 304 12.55 -8.19 12.15
N ILE A 305 11.37 -7.54 12.23
CA ILE A 305 11.12 -6.41 13.15
C ILE A 305 10.35 -6.86 14.38
N ASN A 306 9.13 -7.39 14.23
CA ASN A 306 8.32 -7.80 15.38
C ASN A 306 8.28 -9.32 15.52
N VAL A 307 8.97 -9.86 16.53
CA VAL A 307 8.83 -11.28 16.90
C VAL A 307 7.82 -11.36 18.02
N THR A 308 6.64 -11.92 17.74
CA THR A 308 5.59 -12.18 18.73
C THR A 308 5.80 -13.55 19.37
N ASP A 309 5.60 -13.64 20.68
CA ASP A 309 5.63 -14.91 21.39
C ASP A 309 4.57 -15.88 20.88
N ASN A 310 4.93 -17.16 20.79
CA ASN A 310 3.98 -18.24 20.62
C ASN A 310 3.81 -18.99 21.94
N ILE A 311 3.07 -18.39 22.87
CA ILE A 311 2.78 -18.94 24.20
C ILE A 311 2.15 -20.34 24.08
N ALA A 312 1.32 -20.57 23.04
CA ALA A 312 0.61 -21.83 22.84
C ALA A 312 1.52 -23.02 22.51
N LYS A 313 2.74 -22.80 21.99
CA LYS A 313 3.71 -23.87 21.66
C LYS A 313 4.74 -24.14 22.75
N GLY A 314 4.82 -23.31 23.79
CA GLY A 314 5.85 -23.43 24.83
C GLY A 314 7.28 -23.21 24.32
N GLU A 315 7.45 -22.62 23.14
CA GLU A 315 8.76 -22.30 22.56
C GLU A 315 9.29 -21.00 23.19
N SER A 316 10.59 -20.94 23.49
CA SER A 316 11.21 -19.72 24.05
C SER A 316 11.28 -18.61 22.99
N TYR A 317 11.14 -17.35 23.42
CA TYR A 317 11.26 -16.18 22.55
C TYR A 317 12.53 -16.23 21.68
N PHE A 318 13.67 -16.56 22.30
CA PHE A 318 14.95 -16.71 21.60
C PHE A 318 14.92 -17.78 20.51
N TYR A 319 14.28 -18.92 20.73
CA TYR A 319 14.16 -19.96 19.70
C TYR A 319 13.36 -19.47 18.49
N ASN A 320 12.28 -18.70 18.71
CA ASN A 320 11.51 -18.10 17.62
C ASN A 320 12.33 -17.08 16.81
N GLU A 321 13.16 -16.27 17.47
CA GLU A 321 14.12 -15.39 16.79
C GLU A 321 15.09 -16.19 15.92
N VAL A 322 15.66 -17.29 16.43
CA VAL A 322 16.56 -18.17 15.69
C VAL A 322 15.87 -18.79 14.47
N GLN A 323 14.64 -19.31 14.63
CA GLN A 323 13.87 -19.86 13.49
C GLN A 323 13.59 -18.81 12.43
N ARG A 324 13.29 -17.57 12.83
CA ARG A 324 13.04 -16.48 11.89
C ARG A 324 14.29 -16.13 11.08
N VAL A 325 15.46 -16.05 11.74
CA VAL A 325 16.74 -15.85 11.05
C VAL A 325 17.04 -17.03 10.12
N LYS A 326 16.85 -18.27 10.57
CA LYS A 326 17.02 -19.47 9.74
C LYS A 326 16.16 -19.40 8.46
N ASN A 327 14.87 -19.14 8.60
CA ASN A 327 13.95 -19.03 7.47
C ASN A 327 14.34 -17.88 6.52
N THR A 328 14.87 -16.78 7.06
CA THR A 328 15.38 -15.67 6.25
C THR A 328 16.57 -16.13 5.42
N VAL A 329 17.57 -16.75 6.04
CA VAL A 329 18.79 -17.24 5.37
C VAL A 329 18.46 -18.27 4.29
N GLU A 330 17.55 -19.21 4.57
CA GLU A 330 17.09 -20.23 3.60
C GLU A 330 16.45 -19.59 2.36
N LYS A 331 15.65 -18.52 2.54
CA LYS A 331 14.99 -17.83 1.42
C LYS A 331 15.95 -17.01 0.56
N ILE A 332 16.94 -16.36 1.16
CA ILE A 332 17.79 -15.39 0.46
C ILE A 332 19.04 -16.00 -0.18
N ASN A 333 19.40 -17.24 0.18
CA ASN A 333 20.60 -17.91 -0.34
C ASN A 333 20.36 -18.54 -1.73
N ASN A 334 19.95 -17.73 -2.70
CA ASN A 334 19.58 -18.17 -4.06
C ASN A 334 20.12 -17.25 -5.18
N GLY A 335 21.01 -16.32 -4.86
CA GLY A 335 21.61 -15.38 -5.83
C GLY A 335 20.72 -14.23 -6.29
N LYS A 336 19.45 -14.20 -5.85
CA LYS A 336 18.47 -13.16 -6.16
C LYS A 336 18.70 -11.87 -5.36
N LYS A 337 18.03 -10.79 -5.77
CA LYS A 337 18.09 -9.48 -5.12
C LYS A 337 17.07 -9.40 -4.00
N TRP A 338 17.53 -9.43 -2.75
CA TRP A 338 16.66 -9.28 -1.58
C TRP A 338 16.93 -7.97 -0.84
N LEU A 339 15.87 -7.35 -0.34
CA LEU A 339 15.95 -6.36 0.72
C LEU A 339 15.57 -7.03 2.05
N VAL A 340 16.50 -7.07 3.00
CA VAL A 340 16.30 -7.69 4.31
C VAL A 340 16.40 -6.63 5.40
N LEU A 341 15.33 -6.49 6.17
CA LEU A 341 15.18 -5.49 7.22
C LEU A 341 15.19 -6.18 8.58
N ILE A 342 16.07 -5.81 9.50
CA ILE A 342 16.23 -6.48 10.80
C ILE A 342 16.22 -5.41 11.88
N ASP A 343 15.33 -5.52 12.87
CA ASP A 343 15.28 -4.60 14.00
C ASP A 343 15.60 -5.30 15.33
N GLU A 344 16.89 -5.25 15.67
CA GLU A 344 17.53 -5.93 16.79
C GLU A 344 17.44 -7.46 16.69
N LEU A 345 18.58 -8.14 16.86
CA LEU A 345 18.65 -9.59 16.88
C LEU A 345 18.78 -10.11 18.30
N PHE A 346 18.10 -11.22 18.58
CA PHE A 346 18.32 -12.05 19.77
C PHE A 346 18.06 -11.34 21.10
N LYS A 347 16.95 -10.59 21.19
CA LYS A 347 16.56 -9.86 22.41
C LYS A 347 16.21 -10.79 23.57
N GLY A 348 15.86 -12.05 23.28
CA GLY A 348 15.41 -13.02 24.29
C GLY A 348 16.51 -13.77 25.04
N THR A 349 17.78 -13.42 24.88
CA THR A 349 18.89 -14.10 25.55
C THR A 349 19.83 -13.11 26.27
N ASN A 350 20.83 -13.63 26.98
CA ASN A 350 21.82 -12.77 27.64
C ASN A 350 22.67 -12.00 26.60
N VAL A 351 23.18 -10.84 27.00
CA VAL A 351 23.90 -9.92 26.12
C VAL A 351 25.11 -10.57 25.44
N GLN A 352 25.85 -11.44 26.14
CA GLN A 352 27.03 -12.10 25.57
C GLN A 352 26.66 -13.08 24.45
N ASP A 353 25.61 -13.86 24.64
CA ASP A 353 25.11 -14.79 23.63
C ASP A 353 24.47 -14.03 22.46
N ALA A 354 23.70 -12.97 22.75
CA ALA A 354 23.12 -12.10 21.74
C ALA A 354 24.19 -11.47 20.84
N MET A 355 25.31 -10.99 21.42
CA MET A 355 26.46 -10.48 20.67
C MET A 355 27.08 -11.55 19.78
N LYS A 356 27.40 -12.73 20.32
CA LYS A 356 28.01 -13.85 19.56
C LYS A 356 27.12 -14.31 18.41
N CYS A 357 25.83 -14.51 18.67
CA CYS A 357 24.86 -14.92 17.67
C CYS A 357 24.67 -13.84 16.60
N SER A 358 24.50 -12.57 16.98
CA SER A 358 24.34 -11.46 16.04
C SER A 358 25.54 -11.33 15.11
N LEU A 359 26.75 -11.39 15.66
CA LEU A 359 27.99 -11.33 14.90
C LEU A 359 28.09 -12.49 13.90
N ALA A 360 27.75 -13.72 14.30
CA ALA A 360 27.75 -14.87 13.42
C ALA A 360 26.79 -14.70 12.24
N VAL A 361 25.58 -14.19 12.51
CA VAL A 361 24.58 -13.89 11.47
C VAL A 361 25.08 -12.81 10.53
N ILE A 362 25.55 -11.67 11.06
CA ILE A 362 26.03 -10.54 10.25
C ILE A 362 27.17 -10.99 9.34
N LYS A 363 28.16 -11.72 9.88
CA LYS A 363 29.28 -12.29 9.09
C LYS A 363 28.82 -13.23 7.98
N GLY A 364 27.68 -13.90 8.15
CA GLY A 364 27.04 -14.68 7.09
C GLY A 364 26.40 -13.80 6.02
N LEU A 365 25.55 -12.86 6.44
CA LEU A 365 24.76 -12.01 5.54
C LEU A 365 25.64 -11.11 4.65
N ILE A 366 26.73 -10.54 5.18
CA ILE A 366 27.63 -9.65 4.42
C ILE A 366 28.33 -10.34 3.23
N LYS A 367 28.31 -11.67 3.18
CA LYS A 367 28.85 -12.45 2.05
C LYS A 367 27.90 -12.46 0.86
N ILE A 368 26.61 -12.18 1.07
CA ILE A 368 25.59 -12.15 0.01
C ILE A 368 25.59 -10.77 -0.64
N LYS A 369 26.50 -10.55 -1.59
CA LYS A 369 26.72 -9.23 -2.21
C LYS A 369 25.56 -8.71 -3.06
N ASN A 370 24.71 -9.61 -3.57
CA ASN A 370 23.58 -9.23 -4.42
C ASN A 370 22.31 -8.85 -3.63
N SER A 371 22.36 -8.83 -2.30
CA SER A 371 21.25 -8.44 -1.44
C SER A 371 21.63 -7.27 -0.55
N LEU A 372 20.63 -6.47 -0.19
CA LEU A 372 20.77 -5.33 0.71
C LEU A 372 20.22 -5.70 2.09
N PHE A 373 20.96 -5.30 3.12
CA PHE A 373 20.64 -5.60 4.52
C PHE A 373 20.62 -4.31 5.32
N ILE A 374 19.58 -4.10 6.10
CA ILE A 374 19.55 -3.06 7.13
C ILE A 374 19.33 -3.75 8.46
N LEU A 375 20.23 -3.50 9.40
CA LEU A 375 20.14 -4.04 10.76
C LEU A 375 20.31 -2.92 11.77
N SER A 376 19.32 -2.72 12.64
CA SER A 376 19.48 -1.93 13.87
C SER A 376 19.88 -2.82 15.04
N THR A 377 20.70 -2.25 15.93
CA THR A 377 21.07 -2.90 17.19
C THR A 377 21.38 -1.86 18.28
N HIS A 378 21.16 -2.25 19.53
CA HIS A 378 21.68 -1.55 20.71
C HIS A 378 23.03 -2.11 21.19
N LEU A 379 23.48 -3.24 20.61
CA LEU A 379 24.76 -3.88 20.91
C LEU A 379 25.89 -3.20 20.11
N TYR A 380 26.23 -1.97 20.45
CA TYR A 380 27.24 -1.19 19.72
C TYR A 380 28.64 -1.83 19.78
N GLU A 381 28.92 -2.65 20.81
CA GLU A 381 30.19 -3.34 21.01
C GLU A 381 30.58 -4.26 19.84
N ILE A 382 29.59 -4.88 19.16
CA ILE A 382 29.88 -5.74 18.00
C ILE A 382 30.35 -4.92 16.79
N GLY A 383 30.11 -3.61 16.78
CA GLY A 383 30.51 -2.70 15.72
C GLY A 383 32.03 -2.68 15.50
N GLU A 384 32.83 -2.75 16.58
CA GLU A 384 34.30 -2.74 16.48
C GLU A 384 34.83 -3.94 15.68
N GLU A 385 34.29 -5.13 15.90
CA GLU A 385 34.69 -6.31 15.16
C GLU A 385 34.23 -6.27 13.70
N LEU A 386 33.14 -5.56 13.41
CA LEU A 386 32.58 -5.44 12.08
C LEU A 386 33.29 -4.39 11.21
N LYS A 387 34.04 -3.45 11.78
CA LYS A 387 34.76 -2.38 11.03
C LYS A 387 35.75 -2.91 10.00
N GLN A 388 36.23 -4.14 10.15
CA GLN A 388 37.14 -4.77 9.20
C GLN A 388 36.48 -5.10 7.84
N TYR A 389 35.14 -5.09 7.76
CA TYR A 389 34.40 -5.41 6.54
C TYR A 389 34.01 -4.13 5.80
N PRO A 390 34.58 -3.84 4.62
CA PRO A 390 34.39 -2.57 3.93
C PRO A 390 32.96 -2.36 3.41
N ASN A 391 32.19 -3.43 3.27
CA ASN A 391 30.82 -3.38 2.78
C ASN A 391 29.76 -3.11 3.83
N ILE A 392 30.17 -2.84 5.07
CA ILE A 392 29.30 -2.42 6.15
C ILE A 392 29.37 -0.90 6.27
N SER A 393 28.24 -0.24 6.03
CA SER A 393 28.05 1.17 6.33
C SER A 393 27.57 1.32 7.76
N PHE A 394 28.34 2.02 8.58
CA PHE A 394 27.95 2.33 9.96
C PHE A 394 27.24 3.69 10.00
N ARG A 395 26.03 3.68 10.56
CA ARG A 395 25.27 4.90 10.84
C ARG A 395 24.66 4.85 12.24
N TYR A 396 24.42 6.02 12.81
CA TYR A 396 23.72 6.13 14.08
C TYR A 396 22.79 7.33 14.13
N PHE A 397 21.80 7.24 15.01
CA PHE A 397 20.93 8.37 15.34
C PHE A 397 21.50 9.13 16.53
N GLU A 398 21.78 10.41 16.32
CA GLU A 398 22.32 11.28 17.37
C GLU A 398 21.28 11.56 18.46
N THR A 399 21.71 11.48 19.71
CA THR A 399 20.92 11.87 20.88
C THR A 399 21.71 12.90 21.67
N THR A 400 21.10 14.05 21.96
CA THR A 400 21.72 15.11 22.77
C THR A 400 21.06 15.18 24.13
N ILE A 401 21.85 15.50 25.16
CA ILE A 401 21.37 15.76 26.51
C ILE A 401 21.52 17.26 26.75
N THR A 402 20.40 17.97 26.83
CA THR A 402 20.35 19.41 27.08
C THR A 402 19.53 19.64 28.35
N ASN A 403 20.09 20.28 29.38
CA ASN A 403 19.40 20.58 30.66
C ASN A 403 18.73 19.34 31.33
N ASP A 404 19.44 18.22 31.41
CA ASP A 404 18.90 16.92 31.88
C ASP A 404 17.70 16.38 31.07
N GLN A 405 17.42 16.95 29.89
CA GLN A 405 16.42 16.47 28.95
C GLN A 405 17.08 15.77 27.76
N LEU A 406 16.54 14.60 27.41
CA LEU A 406 16.91 13.88 26.20
C LEU A 406 16.20 14.52 25.01
N GLU A 407 16.99 15.06 24.09
CA GLU A 407 16.54 15.57 22.80
C GLU A 407 16.97 14.61 21.69
N PHE A 408 15.99 14.14 20.91
CA PHE A 408 16.24 13.29 19.76
C PHE A 408 16.21 14.18 18.51
N SER A 409 17.37 14.40 17.90
CA SER A 409 17.45 15.17 16.64
C SER A 409 16.86 14.40 15.46
N TYR A 410 16.74 13.07 15.59
CA TYR A 410 16.42 12.12 14.53
C TYR A 410 17.33 12.24 13.31
N GLN A 411 18.51 12.84 13.45
CA GLN A 411 19.47 12.97 12.36
C GLN A 411 20.34 11.72 12.26
N LEU A 412 20.46 11.19 11.05
CA LEU A 412 21.32 10.05 10.74
C LEU A 412 22.75 10.55 10.50
N ARG A 413 23.70 10.06 11.29
CA ARG A 413 25.14 10.41 11.19
C ARG A 413 26.00 9.20 10.86
N GLU A 414 27.20 9.45 10.35
CA GLU A 414 28.19 8.42 10.07
C GLU A 414 28.85 7.90 11.36
N GLY A 415 29.02 6.57 11.48
CA GLY A 415 29.70 5.94 12.60
C GLY A 415 28.79 5.09 13.49
N VAL A 416 29.24 4.86 14.73
CA VAL A 416 28.55 4.05 15.74
C VAL A 416 28.29 4.91 16.98
N SER A 417 27.06 4.89 17.51
CA SER A 417 26.72 5.60 18.75
C SER A 417 27.29 4.86 19.96
N ASN A 418 27.80 5.63 20.94
CA ASN A 418 28.20 5.15 22.26
C ASN A 418 27.22 5.62 23.37
N ASP A 419 26.01 6.05 23.01
CA ASP A 419 25.10 6.72 23.94
C ASP A 419 24.45 5.73 24.92
N ARG A 420 24.62 5.98 26.22
CA ARG A 420 24.03 5.17 27.31
C ARG A 420 22.91 5.93 28.01
N ILE A 421 21.72 5.96 27.40
CA ILE A 421 20.61 6.82 27.86
C ILE A 421 19.62 6.18 28.85
N GLY A 422 19.70 4.87 29.07
CA GLY A 422 18.68 4.14 29.85
C GLY A 422 18.48 4.65 31.28
N TYR A 423 19.58 4.90 32.00
CA TYR A 423 19.52 5.45 33.37
C TYR A 423 18.99 6.89 33.40
N VAL A 424 19.29 7.68 32.35
CA VAL A 424 18.80 9.06 32.21
C VAL A 424 17.27 9.06 32.05
N ILE A 425 16.70 8.12 31.28
CA ILE A 425 15.25 7.94 31.16
C ILE A 425 14.65 7.59 32.54
N LEU A 426 15.24 6.64 33.26
CA LEU A 426 14.75 6.21 34.57
C LEU A 426 14.75 7.36 35.60
N LYS A 427 15.78 8.20 35.59
CA LYS A 427 15.85 9.42 36.41
C LYS A 427 14.80 10.45 35.98
N ARG A 428 14.59 10.66 34.67
CA ARG A 428 13.58 11.56 34.12
C ARG A 428 12.16 11.18 34.54
N GLU A 429 11.81 9.89 34.50
CA GLU A 429 10.50 9.38 34.93
C GLU A 429 10.32 9.44 36.46
N LYS A 430 11.25 10.09 37.18
CA LYS A 430 11.26 10.28 38.65
C LYS A 430 11.26 8.99 39.44
N VAL A 431 11.62 7.88 38.80
CA VAL A 431 11.66 6.56 39.44
C VAL A 431 12.73 6.55 40.53
N VAL A 432 13.91 7.14 40.27
CA VAL A 432 14.98 7.28 41.29
C VAL A 432 14.47 8.06 42.50
N ASP A 433 13.92 9.26 42.27
CA ASP A 433 13.39 10.11 43.35
C ASP A 433 12.27 9.44 44.15
N MET A 434 11.46 8.58 43.52
CA MET A 434 10.42 7.82 44.21
C MET A 434 11.01 6.69 45.05
N LEU A 435 12.03 5.99 44.54
CA LEU A 435 12.72 4.91 45.26
C LEU A 435 13.54 5.45 46.45
N GLU A 436 14.13 6.64 46.33
CA GLU A 436 14.87 7.29 47.43
C GLU A 436 13.95 7.79 48.56
N LYS A 437 12.64 7.88 48.33
CA LYS A 437 11.63 8.28 49.32
C LYS A 437 10.95 7.11 50.03
N LEU A 438 11.25 5.86 49.64
CA LEU A 438 10.84 4.65 50.35
C LEU A 438 11.71 4.47 51.60
#